data_AF-B0ETY1-F1
#
_entry.id   AF-B0ETY1-F1
#
_cell.length_a   1.000
_cell.length_b   1.000
_cell.length_c   1.000
_cell.angle_alpha   90.00
_cell.angle_beta   90.00
_cell.angle_gamma   90.00
#
_symmetry.space_group_name_H-M   'P 1'
#
loop_
_entity.id
_entity.type
_entity.pdbx_description
1 polymer ?
#
loop_
_entity_poly.entity_id
_entity_poly.type
_entity_poly.pdbx_seq_one_letter_code
_entity_poly.pdbx_strand_id
1 'polypeptide(L)'
;MHSALNAPLKGSPLDAKDRDFLATLETRRKGIHSALCNNFDTATAMNHLFALIRKCNEYLSSTSSTLLLRSALYYIQKMLKVFGIEEKQVSSSSDNAPLLDTWCSFRTEVRKEAIKSKNTNILNLCDKVRDEDLPKIGVRVEDDGKTAWKLGNPEEIIAAIEEKKRVAREQALKKKQSKRADLVKKITNYKNWAANPNDLFKEYPKPENGIIPTIGLDGKPIGKKQGQKLEKLYKTAIKNNELYKAELAKDSEFLTKLEEQVHQLDKEIEEMKN
;
A
#
# COMPACT_ATOMS: atom_id res chain seq x y z
N MET A 1 -42.83 -32.99 6.76
CA MET A 1 -43.47 -32.83 5.45
C MET A 1 -42.75 -31.78 4.57
N HIS A 2 -41.42 -31.89 4.38
CA HIS A 2 -40.62 -30.85 3.69
C HIS A 2 -40.10 -31.26 2.29
N SER A 3 -40.46 -32.44 1.78
CA SER A 3 -39.87 -32.99 0.54
C SER A 3 -40.64 -32.65 -0.75
N ALA A 4 -41.88 -32.16 -0.65
CA ALA A 4 -42.76 -32.01 -1.81
C ALA A 4 -42.57 -30.69 -2.61
N LEU A 5 -41.76 -29.74 -2.11
CA LEU A 5 -41.51 -28.46 -2.78
C LEU A 5 -40.26 -28.46 -3.69
N ASN A 6 -39.49 -29.55 -3.73
CA ASN A 6 -38.26 -29.65 -4.50
C ASN A 6 -38.39 -30.39 -5.84
N ALA A 7 -39.57 -30.91 -6.20
CA ALA A 7 -39.79 -31.54 -7.50
C ALA A 7 -40.03 -30.47 -8.58
N PRO A 8 -39.38 -30.56 -9.77
CA PRO A 8 -39.63 -29.61 -10.85
C PRO A 8 -41.05 -29.80 -11.39
N LEU A 9 -41.94 -28.86 -11.07
CA LEU A 9 -43.22 -28.74 -11.75
C LEU A 9 -42.94 -28.30 -13.21
N LYS A 10 -43.31 -29.17 -14.15
CA LYS A 10 -43.19 -28.94 -15.59
C LYS A 10 -43.99 -27.69 -15.95
N GLY A 11 -43.30 -26.59 -16.27
CA GLY A 11 -43.92 -25.28 -16.56
C GLY A 11 -43.72 -24.18 -15.51
N SER A 12 -42.94 -24.42 -14.44
CA SER A 12 -42.60 -23.35 -13.49
C SER A 12 -41.59 -22.35 -14.11
N PRO A 13 -41.84 -21.03 -14.05
CA PRO A 13 -41.00 -20.00 -14.67
C PRO A 13 -39.65 -19.78 -13.95
N LEU A 14 -39.35 -20.55 -12.91
CA LEU A 14 -38.18 -20.39 -12.06
C LEU A 14 -37.15 -21.50 -12.33
N ASP A 15 -35.95 -21.07 -12.74
CA ASP A 15 -34.79 -21.93 -12.97
C ASP A 15 -34.27 -22.55 -11.65
N ALA A 16 -33.41 -23.57 -11.74
CA ALA A 16 -32.77 -24.18 -10.58
C ALA A 16 -32.00 -23.13 -9.74
N LYS A 17 -31.37 -22.16 -10.39
CA LYS A 17 -30.66 -21.05 -9.74
C LYS A 17 -31.60 -20.11 -8.99
N ASP A 18 -32.79 -19.86 -9.54
CA ASP A 18 -33.81 -19.01 -8.91
C ASP A 18 -34.31 -19.63 -7.61
N ARG A 19 -34.46 -20.96 -7.60
CA ARG A 19 -34.86 -21.71 -6.40
C ARG A 19 -33.77 -21.73 -5.35
N ASP A 20 -32.51 -21.89 -5.74
CA ASP A 20 -31.36 -21.80 -4.83
C ASP A 20 -31.24 -20.42 -4.18
N PHE A 21 -31.39 -19.36 -4.99
CA PHE A 21 -31.41 -17.99 -4.49
C PHE A 21 -32.57 -17.74 -3.52
N LEU A 22 -33.77 -18.21 -3.86
CA LEU A 22 -34.95 -18.07 -3.00
C LEU A 22 -34.78 -18.85 -1.68
N ALA A 23 -34.24 -20.07 -1.71
CA ALA A 23 -33.95 -20.86 -0.52
C ALA A 23 -32.90 -20.16 0.38
N THR A 24 -31.88 -19.56 -0.24
CA THR A 24 -30.88 -18.76 0.46
C THR A 24 -31.49 -17.52 1.10
N LEU A 25 -32.34 -16.79 0.37
CA LEU A 25 -33.06 -15.62 0.87
C LEU A 25 -33.84 -15.95 2.14
N GLU A 26 -34.65 -17.01 2.11
CA GLU A 26 -35.47 -17.44 3.25
C GLU A 26 -34.62 -17.92 4.43
N THR A 27 -33.52 -18.64 4.15
CA THR A 27 -32.58 -19.08 5.19
C THR A 27 -31.93 -17.90 5.88
N ARG A 28 -31.49 -16.88 5.13
CA ARG A 28 -30.87 -15.67 5.69
C ARG A 28 -31.89 -14.82 6.44
N ARG A 29 -33.12 -14.69 5.96
CA ARG A 29 -34.23 -14.02 6.68
C ARG A 29 -34.48 -14.64 8.05
N LYS A 30 -34.55 -15.97 8.12
CA LYS A 30 -34.68 -16.71 9.39
C LYS A 30 -33.47 -16.51 10.30
N GLY A 31 -32.26 -16.56 9.75
CA GLY A 31 -31.03 -16.30 10.50
C GLY A 31 -31.00 -14.90 11.12
N ILE A 32 -31.37 -13.87 10.34
CA ILE A 32 -31.46 -12.48 10.83
C ILE A 32 -32.50 -12.36 11.93
N HIS A 33 -33.69 -12.92 11.74
CA HIS A 33 -34.74 -12.88 12.75
C HIS A 33 -34.32 -13.59 14.05
N SER A 34 -33.73 -14.78 13.93
CA SER A 34 -33.20 -15.54 15.07
C SER A 34 -32.10 -14.79 15.83
N ALA A 35 -31.18 -14.14 15.12
CA ALA A 35 -30.11 -13.35 15.72
C ALA A 35 -30.67 -12.12 16.46
N LEU A 36 -31.64 -11.43 15.89
CA LEU A 36 -32.26 -10.26 16.53
C LEU A 36 -33.12 -10.64 17.74
N CYS A 37 -33.80 -11.79 17.69
CA CYS A 37 -34.53 -12.33 18.84
C CYS A 37 -33.58 -12.80 19.96
N ASN A 38 -32.35 -13.18 19.63
CA ASN A 38 -31.33 -13.56 20.60
C ASN A 38 -30.53 -12.34 21.07
N ASN A 39 -31.08 -11.63 22.06
CA ASN A 39 -30.42 -10.50 22.73
C ASN A 39 -29.92 -9.40 21.76
N PHE A 40 -30.68 -9.15 20.69
CA PHE A 40 -30.32 -8.15 19.68
C PHE A 40 -28.89 -8.31 19.14
N ASP A 41 -28.48 -9.55 18.80
CA ASP A 41 -27.17 -9.80 18.19
C ASP A 41 -27.09 -9.20 16.78
N THR A 42 -26.73 -7.91 16.73
CA THR A 42 -26.57 -7.16 15.49
C THR A 42 -25.40 -7.66 14.67
N ALA A 43 -24.33 -8.18 15.30
CA ALA A 43 -23.15 -8.66 14.61
C ALA A 43 -23.49 -9.87 13.73
N THR A 44 -24.20 -10.86 14.29
CA THR A 44 -24.65 -12.03 13.53
C THR A 44 -25.71 -11.66 12.49
N ALA A 45 -26.64 -10.76 12.82
CA ALA A 45 -27.63 -10.28 11.87
C ALA A 45 -26.99 -9.57 10.67
N MET A 46 -25.98 -8.72 10.90
CA MET A 46 -25.23 -8.04 9.83
C MET A 46 -24.42 -9.02 8.98
N ASN A 47 -23.80 -10.04 9.58
CA ASN A 47 -23.11 -11.09 8.83
C ASN A 47 -24.05 -11.85 7.88
N HIS A 48 -25.28 -12.15 8.32
CA HIS A 48 -26.30 -12.74 7.45
C HIS A 48 -26.74 -11.79 6.34
N LEU A 49 -26.86 -10.50 6.61
CA LEU A 49 -27.19 -9.48 5.62
C LEU A 49 -26.09 -9.35 4.55
N PHE A 50 -24.81 -9.30 4.95
CA PHE A 50 -23.69 -9.29 4.01
C PHE A 50 -23.61 -10.56 3.17
N ALA A 51 -23.88 -11.73 3.76
CA ALA A 51 -23.94 -12.99 3.03
C ALA A 51 -25.06 -12.98 1.98
N LEU A 52 -26.22 -12.37 2.29
CA LEU A 52 -27.31 -12.20 1.34
C LEU A 52 -26.90 -11.28 0.18
N ILE A 53 -26.25 -10.14 0.47
CA ILE A 53 -25.75 -9.20 -0.56
C ILE A 53 -24.75 -9.90 -1.50
N ARG A 54 -23.82 -10.69 -0.96
CA ARG A 54 -22.86 -11.47 -1.76
C ARG A 54 -23.59 -12.42 -2.73
N LYS A 55 -24.61 -13.13 -2.25
CA LYS A 55 -25.43 -14.01 -3.08
C LYS A 55 -26.27 -13.27 -4.11
N CYS A 56 -26.75 -12.06 -3.81
CA CYS A 56 -27.41 -11.19 -4.79
C CYS A 56 -26.45 -10.80 -5.93
N ASN A 57 -25.21 -10.44 -5.62
CA ASN A 57 -24.19 -10.09 -6.62
C ASN A 57 -23.80 -11.29 -7.48
N GLU A 58 -23.66 -12.47 -6.88
CA GLU A 58 -23.44 -13.72 -7.62
C GLU A 58 -24.62 -14.02 -8.56
N TYR A 59 -25.86 -13.87 -8.08
CA TYR A 59 -27.06 -14.10 -8.86
C TYR A 59 -27.21 -13.09 -10.02
N LEU A 60 -26.85 -11.82 -9.81
CA LEU A 60 -26.86 -10.76 -10.82
C LEU A 60 -25.93 -11.05 -12.00
N SER A 61 -24.83 -11.78 -11.78
CA SER A 61 -23.91 -12.20 -12.85
C SER A 61 -24.48 -13.26 -13.80
N SER A 62 -25.66 -13.81 -13.49
CA SER A 62 -26.37 -14.81 -14.28
C SER A 62 -27.72 -14.29 -14.81
N THR A 63 -28.42 -15.09 -15.62
CA THR A 63 -29.81 -14.80 -16.01
C THR A 63 -30.67 -14.69 -14.75
N SER A 64 -30.94 -13.47 -14.32
CA SER A 64 -31.54 -13.17 -13.02
C SER A 64 -32.98 -12.71 -13.16
N SER A 65 -33.86 -13.30 -12.36
CA SER A 65 -35.24 -12.86 -12.20
C SER A 65 -35.26 -11.52 -11.46
N THR A 66 -35.61 -10.45 -12.15
CA THR A 66 -35.68 -9.07 -11.62
C THR A 66 -36.58 -8.96 -10.38
N LEU A 67 -37.63 -9.76 -10.31
CA LEU A 67 -38.57 -9.82 -9.19
C LEU A 67 -37.92 -10.37 -7.90
N LEU A 68 -37.09 -11.42 -8.01
CA LEU A 68 -36.41 -12.02 -6.85
C LEU A 68 -35.37 -11.06 -6.28
N LEU A 69 -34.60 -10.41 -7.16
CA LEU A 69 -33.66 -9.35 -6.77
C LEU A 69 -34.38 -8.17 -6.10
N ARG A 70 -35.53 -7.74 -6.62
CA ARG A 70 -36.31 -6.66 -6.03
C ARG A 70 -36.86 -7.02 -4.65
N SER A 71 -37.28 -8.27 -4.44
CA SER A 71 -37.71 -8.78 -3.13
C SER A 71 -36.56 -8.82 -2.12
N ALA A 72 -35.37 -9.24 -2.56
CA ALA A 72 -34.16 -9.21 -1.74
C ALA A 72 -33.76 -7.77 -1.37
N LEU A 73 -33.75 -6.86 -2.35
CA LEU A 73 -33.46 -5.45 -2.16
C LEU A 73 -34.42 -4.80 -1.15
N TYR A 74 -35.73 -5.01 -1.30
CA TYR A 74 -36.73 -4.48 -0.37
C TYR A 74 -36.49 -4.95 1.07
N TYR A 75 -36.14 -6.23 1.25
CA TYR A 75 -35.82 -6.75 2.58
C TYR A 75 -34.53 -6.15 3.16
N ILE A 76 -33.48 -5.99 2.34
CA ILE A 76 -32.23 -5.35 2.76
C ILE A 76 -32.50 -3.90 3.18
N GLN A 77 -33.22 -3.13 2.37
CA GLN A 77 -33.59 -1.74 2.69
C GLN A 77 -34.41 -1.65 3.98
N LYS A 78 -35.38 -2.56 4.16
CA LYS A 78 -36.16 -2.64 5.42
C LYS A 78 -35.25 -2.88 6.62
N MET A 79 -34.28 -3.79 6.50
CA MET A 79 -33.35 -4.09 7.59
C MET A 79 -32.40 -2.93 7.88
N LEU A 80 -31.86 -2.27 6.85
CA LEU A 80 -31.04 -1.07 7.02
C LEU A 80 -31.82 0.04 7.76
N LYS A 81 -33.09 0.24 7.41
CA LYS A 81 -33.99 1.16 8.12
C LYS A 81 -34.22 0.77 9.58
N VAL A 82 -34.39 -0.52 9.88
CA VAL A 82 -34.51 -1.02 11.26
C VAL A 82 -33.24 -0.74 12.06
N PHE A 83 -32.06 -0.84 11.44
CA PHE A 83 -30.78 -0.48 12.05
C PHE A 83 -30.51 1.03 12.11
N GLY A 84 -31.44 1.88 11.65
CA GLY A 84 -31.28 3.34 11.63
C GLY A 84 -30.29 3.84 10.57
N ILE A 85 -29.95 3.01 9.58
CA ILE A 85 -29.12 3.41 8.44
C ILE A 85 -30.06 4.02 7.40
N GLU A 86 -30.13 5.35 7.39
CA GLU A 86 -30.85 6.09 6.35
C GLU A 86 -30.01 6.11 5.07
N GLU A 87 -30.65 5.75 3.96
CA GLU A 87 -30.09 6.01 2.64
C GLU A 87 -30.11 7.53 2.45
N LYS A 88 -28.98 8.19 2.74
CA LYS A 88 -28.73 9.52 2.18
C LYS A 88 -28.79 9.30 0.68
N GLN A 89 -29.93 9.64 0.08
CA GLN A 89 -30.06 9.76 -1.35
C GLN A 89 -28.88 10.63 -1.76
N VAL A 90 -27.96 10.08 -2.55
CA VAL A 90 -26.96 10.89 -3.25
C VAL A 90 -27.74 11.63 -4.33
N SER A 91 -28.56 12.59 -3.89
CA SER A 91 -29.66 13.20 -4.63
C SER A 91 -29.18 14.14 -5.73
N SER A 92 -27.88 14.17 -6.01
CA SER A 92 -27.25 15.00 -7.04
C SER A 92 -26.57 14.19 -8.15
N SER A 93 -26.57 12.86 -8.11
CA SER A 93 -25.73 12.05 -9.01
C SER A 93 -26.42 10.97 -9.83
N SER A 94 -27.68 10.59 -9.53
CA SER A 94 -28.38 9.56 -10.32
C SER A 94 -28.75 10.02 -11.74
N ASP A 95 -28.92 11.33 -11.96
CA ASP A 95 -29.20 11.89 -13.29
C ASP A 95 -27.95 12.02 -14.18
N ASN A 96 -26.76 12.00 -13.57
CA ASN A 96 -25.49 12.12 -14.28
C ASN A 96 -24.96 10.78 -14.79
N ALA A 97 -25.67 9.66 -14.56
CA ALA A 97 -25.22 8.34 -14.97
C ALA A 97 -24.89 8.25 -16.48
N PRO A 98 -25.75 8.71 -17.41
CA PRO A 98 -25.42 8.70 -18.84
C PRO A 98 -24.25 9.63 -19.20
N LEU A 99 -24.12 10.76 -18.49
CA LEU A 99 -23.01 11.70 -18.67
C LEU A 99 -21.67 11.07 -18.24
N LEU A 100 -21.65 10.40 -17.09
CA LEU A 100 -20.47 9.69 -16.57
C LEU A 100 -20.09 8.53 -17.48
N ASP A 101 -21.06 7.76 -17.98
CA ASP A 101 -20.82 6.70 -18.96
C ASP A 101 -20.19 7.24 -20.25
N THR A 102 -20.72 8.37 -20.76
CA THR A 102 -20.20 9.04 -21.95
C THR A 102 -18.78 9.55 -21.72
N TRP A 103 -18.52 10.19 -20.59
CA TRP A 103 -17.18 10.68 -20.22
C TRP A 103 -16.18 9.54 -20.05
N CYS A 104 -16.58 8.45 -19.40
CA CYS A 104 -15.77 7.25 -19.22
C CYS A 104 -15.36 6.65 -20.58
N SER A 105 -16.28 6.62 -21.54
CA SER A 105 -16.04 6.13 -22.90
C SER A 105 -15.10 7.05 -23.67
N PHE A 106 -15.36 8.37 -23.65
CA PHE A 106 -14.49 9.39 -24.25
C PHE A 106 -13.06 9.31 -23.70
N ARG A 107 -12.89 9.24 -22.38
CA ARG A 107 -11.56 9.11 -21.76
C ARG A 107 -10.85 7.85 -22.21
N THR A 108 -11.55 6.71 -22.33
CA THR A 108 -10.96 5.45 -22.79
C THR A 108 -10.44 5.56 -24.23
N GLU A 109 -11.16 6.26 -25.11
CA GLU A 109 -10.71 6.52 -26.48
C GLU A 109 -9.50 7.46 -26.52
N VAL A 110 -9.54 8.58 -25.79
CA VAL A 110 -8.43 9.52 -25.66
C VAL A 110 -7.18 8.82 -25.12
N ARG A 111 -7.32 7.97 -24.09
CA ARG A 111 -6.21 7.20 -23.52
C ARG A 111 -5.62 6.23 -24.53
N LYS A 112 -6.46 5.56 -25.33
CA LYS A 112 -6.00 4.66 -26.41
C LYS A 112 -5.10 5.41 -27.41
N GLU A 113 -5.51 6.59 -27.86
CA GLU A 113 -4.72 7.40 -28.80
C GLU A 113 -3.46 8.00 -28.16
N ALA A 114 -3.54 8.40 -26.90
CA ALA A 114 -2.39 8.90 -26.14
C ALA A 114 -1.31 7.81 -25.93
N ILE A 115 -1.72 6.55 -25.69
CA ILE A 115 -0.80 5.41 -25.58
C ILE A 115 -0.11 5.14 -26.91
N LYS A 116 -0.87 5.11 -28.03
CA LYS A 116 -0.31 4.91 -29.37
C LYS A 116 0.71 5.98 -29.73
N SER A 117 0.41 7.24 -29.40
CA SER A 117 1.28 8.40 -29.66
C SER A 117 2.38 8.60 -28.60
N LYS A 118 2.43 7.77 -27.55
CA LYS A 118 3.33 7.91 -26.38
C LYS A 118 3.28 9.30 -25.75
N ASN A 119 2.13 9.97 -25.82
CA ASN A 119 1.96 11.31 -25.29
C ASN A 119 1.66 11.27 -23.79
N THR A 120 2.70 11.42 -22.98
CA THR A 120 2.62 11.40 -21.51
C THR A 120 1.80 12.54 -20.94
N ASN A 121 1.74 13.70 -21.60
CA ASN A 121 0.99 14.86 -21.12
C ASN A 121 -0.52 14.59 -21.13
N ILE A 122 -1.04 13.99 -22.20
CA ILE A 122 -2.47 13.64 -22.30
C ILE A 122 -2.83 12.57 -21.25
N LEU A 123 -1.96 11.57 -21.04
CA LEU A 123 -2.17 10.56 -20.02
C LEU A 123 -2.23 11.18 -18.62
N ASN A 124 -1.32 12.10 -18.30
CA ASN A 124 -1.30 12.81 -17.02
C ASN A 124 -2.57 13.66 -16.81
N LEU A 125 -3.09 14.30 -17.86
CA LEU A 125 -4.35 15.05 -17.78
C LEU A 125 -5.55 14.13 -17.53
N CYS A 126 -5.61 12.97 -18.19
CA CYS A 126 -6.65 11.97 -17.92
C CYS A 126 -6.58 11.43 -16.50
N ASP A 127 -5.37 11.13 -16.01
CA ASP A 127 -5.15 10.63 -14.65
C ASP A 127 -5.50 11.70 -13.60
N LYS A 128 -5.21 12.98 -13.85
CA LYS A 128 -5.61 14.10 -12.97
C LYS A 128 -7.12 14.16 -12.78
N VAL A 129 -7.90 14.13 -13.86
CA VAL A 129 -9.36 14.19 -13.73
C VAL A 129 -9.89 12.95 -13.01
N ARG A 130 -9.32 11.77 -13.28
CA ARG A 130 -9.69 10.50 -12.62
C ARG A 130 -9.40 10.50 -11.12
N ASP A 131 -8.21 10.94 -10.73
CA ASP A 131 -7.65 10.71 -9.39
C ASP A 131 -7.79 11.93 -8.46
N GLU A 132 -8.05 13.13 -9.01
CA GLU A 132 -8.15 14.37 -8.23
C GLU A 132 -9.49 15.06 -8.35
N ASP A 133 -10.05 15.19 -9.56
CA ASP A 133 -11.26 16.02 -9.76
C ASP A 133 -12.57 15.25 -9.58
N LEU A 134 -12.71 14.07 -10.18
CA LEU A 134 -13.90 13.22 -10.00
C LEU A 134 -14.14 12.80 -8.52
N PRO A 135 -13.10 12.49 -7.74
CA PRO A 135 -13.27 12.20 -6.32
C PRO A 135 -13.88 13.35 -5.50
N LYS A 136 -13.59 14.61 -5.85
CA LYS A 136 -14.14 15.79 -5.15
C LYS A 136 -15.66 15.90 -5.29
N ILE A 137 -16.20 15.33 -6.36
CA ILE A 137 -17.64 15.28 -6.63
C ILE A 137 -18.24 13.90 -6.31
N GLY A 138 -17.50 13.03 -5.62
CA GLY A 138 -17.98 11.72 -5.17
C GLY A 138 -17.99 10.63 -6.24
N VAL A 139 -17.27 10.82 -7.35
CA VAL A 139 -17.20 9.84 -8.45
C VAL A 139 -15.84 9.15 -8.43
N ARG A 140 -15.84 7.82 -8.47
CA ARG A 140 -14.63 6.99 -8.57
C ARG A 140 -14.69 6.10 -9.79
N VAL A 141 -13.65 6.13 -10.63
CA VAL A 141 -13.58 5.33 -11.86
C VAL A 141 -12.67 4.12 -11.64
N GLU A 142 -13.14 2.94 -12.02
CA GLU A 142 -12.42 1.68 -11.98
C GLU A 142 -12.00 1.26 -13.40
N ASP A 143 -10.75 0.83 -13.56
CA ASP A 143 -10.11 0.50 -14.84
C ASP A 143 -10.01 -1.03 -15.06
N ASP A 144 -10.90 -1.82 -14.45
CA ASP A 144 -10.82 -3.29 -14.36
C ASP A 144 -11.45 -4.02 -15.57
N GLY A 145 -11.18 -3.55 -16.79
CA GLY A 145 -11.57 -4.21 -18.06
C GLY A 145 -12.90 -3.75 -18.68
N LYS A 146 -13.79 -3.11 -17.92
CA LYS A 146 -14.85 -2.22 -18.42
C LYS A 146 -14.79 -0.96 -17.58
N THR A 147 -14.70 0.21 -18.21
CA THR A 147 -14.71 1.48 -17.47
C THR A 147 -16.02 1.59 -16.72
N ALA A 148 -15.99 1.41 -15.41
CA ALA A 148 -17.14 1.49 -14.54
C ALA A 148 -16.87 2.57 -13.50
N TRP A 149 -17.89 3.35 -13.15
CA TRP A 149 -17.80 4.35 -12.10
C TRP A 149 -18.67 3.96 -10.91
N LYS A 150 -18.24 4.36 -9.72
CA LYS A 150 -18.97 4.21 -8.47
C LYS A 150 -19.19 5.59 -7.86
N LEU A 151 -20.38 5.78 -7.34
CA LEU A 151 -20.70 6.93 -6.50
C LEU A 151 -20.36 6.58 -5.06
N GLY A 152 -19.77 7.53 -4.36
CA GLY A 152 -19.56 7.45 -2.93
C GLY A 152 -19.64 8.84 -2.31
N ASN A 153 -19.52 8.89 -0.99
CA ASN A 153 -19.51 10.15 -0.27
C ASN A 153 -18.21 10.92 -0.59
N PRO A 154 -18.29 12.16 -1.13
CA PRO A 154 -17.10 12.94 -1.46
C PRO A 154 -16.14 13.12 -0.27
N GLU A 155 -16.67 13.32 0.94
CA GLU A 155 -15.84 13.53 2.14
C GLU A 155 -15.02 12.29 2.50
N GLU A 156 -15.64 11.11 2.46
CA GLU A 156 -14.97 9.84 2.72
C GLU A 156 -13.95 9.50 1.63
N ILE A 157 -14.29 9.78 0.36
CA ILE A 157 -13.40 9.55 -0.77
C ILE A 157 -12.18 10.48 -0.68
N ILE A 158 -12.38 11.76 -0.41
CA ILE A 158 -11.28 12.73 -0.25
C ILE A 158 -10.40 12.35 0.93
N ALA A 159 -10.99 12.00 2.09
CA ALA A 159 -10.24 11.56 3.26
C ALA A 159 -9.40 10.31 2.98
N ALA A 160 -9.95 9.32 2.27
CA ALA A 160 -9.23 8.11 1.89
C ALA A 160 -8.09 8.40 0.89
N ILE A 161 -8.28 9.34 -0.05
CA ILE A 161 -7.25 9.76 -0.99
C ILE A 161 -6.13 10.51 -0.27
N GLU A 162 -6.46 11.44 0.62
CA GLU A 162 -5.44 12.21 1.34
C GLU A 162 -4.66 11.31 2.29
N GLU A 163 -5.33 10.38 2.98
CA GLU A 163 -4.65 9.40 3.82
C GLU A 163 -3.72 8.50 3.00
N LYS A 164 -4.17 8.03 1.82
CA LYS A 164 -3.30 7.27 0.91
C LYS A 164 -2.12 8.11 0.40
N LYS A 165 -2.34 9.39 0.07
CA LYS A 165 -1.28 10.32 -0.34
C LYS A 165 -0.31 10.55 0.82
N ARG A 166 -0.77 10.73 2.05
CA ARG A 166 0.03 10.90 3.27
C ARG A 166 0.92 9.68 3.51
N VAL A 167 0.32 8.48 3.53
CA VAL A 167 1.07 7.23 3.71
C VAL A 167 2.11 7.04 2.61
N ALA A 168 1.78 7.34 1.35
CA ALA A 168 2.72 7.27 0.23
C ALA A 168 3.88 8.26 0.38
N ARG A 169 3.59 9.53 0.78
CA ARG A 169 4.60 10.55 1.05
C ARG A 169 5.52 10.13 2.20
N GLU A 170 4.96 9.62 3.31
CA GLU A 170 5.73 9.13 4.46
C GLU A 170 6.64 7.95 4.11
N GLN A 171 6.13 6.99 3.34
CA GLN A 171 6.94 5.86 2.86
C GLN A 171 8.07 6.33 1.93
N ALA A 172 7.80 7.26 1.03
CA ALA A 172 8.81 7.83 0.13
C ALA A 172 9.87 8.61 0.92
N LEU A 173 9.46 9.42 1.89
CA LEU A 173 10.35 10.16 2.78
C LEU A 173 11.25 9.20 3.58
N LYS A 174 10.67 8.15 4.19
CA LYS A 174 11.42 7.13 4.95
C LYS A 174 12.45 6.39 4.08
N LYS A 175 12.10 6.07 2.84
CA LYS A 175 13.03 5.46 1.88
C LYS A 175 14.22 6.39 1.58
N LYS A 176 13.97 7.69 1.32
CA LYS A 176 15.04 8.67 1.09
C LYS A 176 15.91 8.87 2.33
N GLN A 177 15.31 8.98 3.52
CA GLN A 177 16.04 9.09 4.79
C GLN A 177 16.92 7.86 5.08
N SER A 178 16.43 6.65 4.81
CA SER A 178 17.24 5.44 4.94
C SER A 178 18.44 5.45 4.01
N LYS A 179 18.23 5.77 2.72
CA LYS A 179 19.30 5.87 1.72
C LYS A 179 20.35 6.90 2.13
N ARG A 180 19.91 8.06 2.61
CA ARG A 180 20.79 9.11 3.16
C ARG A 180 21.61 8.59 4.33
N ALA A 181 20.98 7.93 5.31
CA ALA A 181 21.69 7.40 6.48
C ALA A 181 22.75 6.36 6.10
N ASP A 182 22.46 5.50 5.12
CA ASP A 182 23.41 4.50 4.63
C ASP A 182 24.61 5.14 3.91
N LEU A 183 24.38 6.18 3.10
CA LEU A 183 25.43 6.94 2.44
C LEU A 183 26.31 7.69 3.46
N VAL A 184 25.71 8.34 4.46
CA VAL A 184 26.45 9.04 5.53
C VAL A 184 27.33 8.06 6.33
N LYS A 185 26.79 6.87 6.67
CA LYS A 185 27.58 5.80 7.31
C LYS A 185 28.74 5.35 6.43
N LYS A 186 28.50 5.17 5.12
CA LYS A 186 29.52 4.78 4.15
C LYS A 186 30.63 5.84 4.06
N ILE A 187 30.29 7.11 3.96
CA ILE A 187 31.24 8.24 3.96
C ILE A 187 32.05 8.25 5.26
N THR A 188 31.39 8.14 6.41
CA THR A 188 32.04 8.12 7.72
C THR A 188 33.04 6.97 7.84
N ASN A 189 32.66 5.77 7.37
CA ASN A 189 33.55 4.62 7.34
C ASN A 189 34.79 4.89 6.48
N TYR A 190 34.62 5.40 5.25
CA TYR A 190 35.77 5.70 4.39
C TYR A 190 36.67 6.81 4.95
N LYS A 191 36.11 7.85 5.58
CA LYS A 191 36.91 8.88 6.27
C LYS A 191 37.74 8.27 7.40
N ASN A 192 37.17 7.35 8.17
CA ASN A 192 37.90 6.62 9.21
C ASN A 192 38.98 5.69 8.62
N TRP A 193 38.71 5.09 7.46
CA TRP A 193 39.63 4.19 6.78
C TRP A 193 40.78 4.91 6.07
N ALA A 194 40.65 6.21 5.81
CA ALA A 194 41.71 7.03 5.25
C ALA A 194 42.92 7.18 6.21
N ALA A 195 42.72 7.02 7.52
CA ALA A 195 43.80 7.03 8.50
C ALA A 195 44.83 5.93 8.21
N ASN A 196 46.12 6.28 8.31
CA ASN A 196 47.20 5.33 8.08
C ASN A 196 47.23 4.27 9.20
N PRO A 197 47.13 2.96 8.87
CA PRO A 197 47.15 1.90 9.88
C PRO A 197 48.40 1.92 10.77
N ASN A 198 49.54 2.40 10.26
CA ASN A 198 50.79 2.46 11.02
C ASN A 198 50.78 3.54 12.13
N ASP A 199 49.91 4.55 12.01
CA ASP A 199 49.76 5.59 13.03
C ASP A 199 48.84 5.17 14.18
N LEU A 200 48.17 4.01 14.05
CA LEU A 200 47.18 3.52 15.01
C LEU A 200 47.72 3.34 16.43
N PHE A 201 49.01 3.01 16.57
CA PHE A 201 49.67 2.79 17.87
C PHE A 201 50.83 3.75 18.13
N LYS A 202 50.84 4.93 17.49
CA LYS A 202 51.94 5.90 17.60
C LYS A 202 52.19 6.37 19.04
N GLU A 203 51.17 6.36 19.89
CA GLU A 203 51.24 6.74 21.30
C GLU A 203 51.77 5.61 22.21
N TYR A 204 51.80 4.37 21.73
CA TYR A 204 52.33 3.25 22.51
C TYR A 204 53.87 3.21 22.45
N PRO A 205 54.52 2.69 23.49
CA PRO A 205 55.95 2.38 23.42
C PRO A 205 56.25 1.49 22.20
N LYS A 206 57.26 1.86 21.41
CA LYS A 206 57.64 1.11 20.21
C LYS A 206 58.09 -0.29 20.60
N PRO A 207 57.47 -1.35 20.06
CA PRO A 207 57.90 -2.73 20.32
C PRO A 207 59.22 -3.03 19.60
N GLU A 208 59.97 -4.00 20.14
CA GLU A 208 61.25 -4.46 19.57
C GLU A 208 61.09 -5.07 18.17
N ASN A 209 59.97 -5.76 17.92
CA ASN A 209 59.66 -6.41 16.65
C ASN A 209 58.21 -6.14 16.25
N GLY A 210 58.02 -5.40 15.15
CA GLY A 210 56.71 -5.16 14.54
C GLY A 210 56.04 -3.84 14.94
N ILE A 211 54.72 -3.76 14.74
CA ILE A 211 53.90 -2.55 14.96
C ILE A 211 52.93 -2.73 16.14
N ILE A 212 52.73 -3.97 16.62
CA ILE A 212 51.79 -4.28 17.70
C ILE A 212 52.46 -4.03 19.06
N PRO A 213 51.90 -3.16 19.91
CA PRO A 213 52.48 -2.86 21.23
C PRO A 213 52.59 -4.10 22.11
N THR A 214 53.74 -4.24 22.78
CA THR A 214 54.00 -5.25 23.82
C THR A 214 53.88 -4.68 25.25
N ILE A 215 53.98 -3.35 25.38
CA ILE A 215 53.88 -2.59 26.63
C ILE A 215 52.71 -1.60 26.50
N GLY A 216 51.90 -1.49 27.55
CA GLY A 216 50.79 -0.54 27.63
C GLY A 216 51.26 0.89 27.89
N LEU A 217 50.34 1.84 27.79
CA LEU A 217 50.60 3.26 28.10
C LEU A 217 50.97 3.48 29.58
N ASP A 218 50.58 2.56 30.45
CA ASP A 218 50.89 2.52 31.88
C ASP A 218 52.27 1.90 32.19
N GLY A 219 53.05 1.55 31.15
CA GLY A 219 54.34 0.90 31.28
C GLY A 219 54.26 -0.58 31.66
N LYS A 220 53.06 -1.19 31.75
CA LYS A 220 52.91 -2.61 32.10
C LYS A 220 52.89 -3.51 30.85
N PRO A 221 53.35 -4.77 30.97
CA PRO A 221 53.25 -5.75 29.88
C PRO A 221 51.80 -6.00 29.47
N ILE A 222 51.53 -6.01 28.17
CA ILE A 222 50.20 -6.31 27.63
C ILE A 222 49.92 -7.82 27.74
N GLY A 223 48.82 -8.18 28.40
CA GLY A 223 48.40 -9.58 28.53
C GLY A 223 47.90 -10.19 27.21
N LYS A 224 47.97 -11.52 27.08
CA LYS A 224 47.64 -12.29 25.86
C LYS A 224 46.29 -11.92 25.21
N LYS A 225 45.22 -11.75 26.01
CA LYS A 225 43.88 -11.37 25.51
C LYS A 225 43.86 -9.94 24.92
N GLN A 226 44.56 -9.01 25.56
CA GLN A 226 44.63 -7.62 25.10
C GLN A 226 45.51 -7.49 23.85
N GLY A 227 46.62 -8.22 23.78
CA GLY A 227 47.46 -8.30 22.59
C GLY A 227 46.71 -8.83 21.36
N GLN A 228 45.94 -9.91 21.51
CA GLN A 228 45.08 -10.44 20.44
C GLN A 228 44.01 -9.43 19.97
N LYS A 229 43.49 -8.61 20.88
CA LYS A 229 42.52 -7.56 20.53
C LYS A 229 43.17 -6.45 19.70
N LEU A 230 44.38 -6.00 20.08
CA LEU A 230 45.15 -5.00 19.34
C LEU A 230 45.57 -5.52 17.96
N GLU A 231 45.98 -6.79 17.88
CA GLU A 231 46.29 -7.45 16.61
C GLU A 231 45.09 -7.48 15.67
N LYS A 232 43.91 -7.85 16.19
CA LYS A 232 42.67 -7.85 15.41
C LYS A 232 42.28 -6.44 14.94
N LEU A 233 42.48 -5.43 15.78
CA LEU A 233 42.23 -4.03 15.44
C LEU A 233 43.14 -3.57 14.30
N TYR A 234 44.44 -3.86 14.38
CA TYR A 234 45.42 -3.53 13.37
C TYR A 234 45.16 -4.23 12.03
N LYS A 235 44.89 -5.54 12.05
CA LYS A 235 44.49 -6.31 10.85
C LYS A 235 43.24 -5.73 10.19
N THR A 236 42.27 -5.29 11.00
CA THR A 236 41.04 -4.65 10.49
C THR A 236 41.34 -3.29 9.88
N ALA A 237 42.20 -2.48 10.51
CA ALA A 237 42.61 -1.16 10.00
C ALA A 237 43.34 -1.27 8.65
N ILE A 238 44.26 -2.24 8.50
CA ILE A 238 44.93 -2.52 7.23
C ILE A 238 43.91 -2.84 6.14
N LYS A 239 43.06 -3.85 6.37
CA LYS A 239 42.05 -4.27 5.39
C LYS A 239 41.14 -3.12 4.97
N ASN A 240 40.70 -2.32 5.93
CA ASN A 240 39.83 -1.17 5.67
C ASN A 240 40.55 -0.06 4.88
N ASN A 241 41.81 0.25 5.22
CA ASN A 241 42.62 1.23 4.50
C ASN A 241 42.94 0.77 3.07
N GLU A 242 43.16 -0.54 2.85
CA GLU A 242 43.30 -1.13 1.51
C GLU A 242 42.02 -0.97 0.69
N LEU A 243 40.84 -1.22 1.28
CA LEU A 243 39.56 -0.99 0.60
C LEU A 243 39.35 0.48 0.24
N TYR A 244 39.73 1.40 1.13
CA TYR A 244 39.69 2.84 0.87
C TYR A 244 40.62 3.22 -0.30
N LYS A 245 41.88 2.77 -0.27
CA LYS A 245 42.86 3.02 -1.33
C LYS A 245 42.44 2.43 -2.67
N ALA A 246 41.84 1.24 -2.67
CA ALA A 246 41.34 0.60 -3.88
C ALA A 246 40.21 1.41 -4.52
N GLU A 247 39.31 2.00 -3.72
CA GLU A 247 38.25 2.85 -4.24
C GLU A 247 38.79 4.21 -4.71
N LEU A 248 39.71 4.81 -3.96
CA LEU A 248 40.40 6.04 -4.33
C LEU A 248 41.20 5.89 -5.64
N ALA A 249 41.77 4.71 -5.90
CA ALA A 249 42.48 4.40 -7.14
C ALA A 249 41.56 4.26 -8.35
N LYS A 250 40.28 3.89 -8.15
CA LYS A 250 39.29 3.85 -9.24
C LYS A 250 38.74 5.24 -9.55
N ASP A 251 38.48 6.03 -8.51
CA ASP A 251 37.90 7.36 -8.63
C ASP A 251 38.43 8.24 -7.49
N SER A 252 39.30 9.20 -7.82
CA SER A 252 39.91 10.10 -6.84
C SER A 252 38.89 11.00 -6.14
N GLU A 253 37.71 11.19 -6.74
CA GLU A 253 36.66 12.07 -6.24
C GLU A 253 35.44 11.30 -5.68
N PHE A 254 35.57 9.99 -5.46
CA PHE A 254 34.43 9.16 -5.05
C PHE A 254 33.78 9.65 -3.74
N LEU A 255 34.59 10.14 -2.78
CA LEU A 255 34.09 10.69 -1.52
C LEU A 255 33.26 11.95 -1.76
N THR A 256 33.76 12.88 -2.58
CA THR A 256 33.07 14.12 -2.95
C THR A 256 31.73 13.81 -3.63
N LYS A 257 31.71 12.83 -4.56
CA LYS A 257 30.48 12.39 -5.23
C LYS A 257 29.46 11.77 -4.26
N LEU A 258 29.93 11.00 -3.27
CA LEU A 258 29.05 10.46 -2.23
C LEU A 258 28.47 11.58 -1.35
N GLU A 259 29.27 12.59 -1.01
CA GLU A 259 28.81 13.77 -0.26
C GLU A 259 27.80 14.59 -1.06
N GLU A 260 28.03 14.77 -2.36
CA GLU A 260 27.07 15.44 -3.26
C GLU A 260 25.75 14.67 -3.37
N GLN A 261 25.79 13.33 -3.44
CA GLN A 261 24.57 12.51 -3.40
C GLN A 261 23.79 12.67 -2.10
N VAL A 262 24.49 12.80 -0.96
CA VAL A 262 23.83 13.09 0.33
C VAL A 262 23.21 14.48 0.31
N HIS A 263 23.91 15.49 -0.21
CA HIS A 263 23.40 16.85 -0.31
C HIS A 263 22.15 16.93 -1.21
N GLN A 264 22.15 16.22 -2.35
CA GLN A 264 20.99 16.13 -3.24
C GLN A 264 19.80 15.45 -2.55
N LEU A 265 20.05 14.36 -1.81
CA LEU A 265 19.01 13.71 -1.01
C LEU A 265 18.48 14.62 0.11
N ASP A 266 19.33 15.43 0.73
CA ASP A 266 18.91 16.39 1.76
C ASP A 266 17.99 17.47 1.19
N LYS A 267 18.32 18.01 0.02
CA LYS A 267 17.45 18.95 -0.70
C LYS A 267 16.10 18.31 -1.04
N GLU A 268 16.11 17.11 -1.59
CA GLU A 268 14.88 16.37 -1.91
C GLU A 268 14.03 16.01 -0.69
N ILE A 269 14.66 15.71 0.46
CA ILE A 269 13.96 15.43 1.72
C ILE A 269 13.29 16.70 2.22
N GLU A 270 13.95 17.86 2.12
CA GLU A 270 13.42 19.13 2.56
C GLU A 270 12.26 19.61 1.68
N GLU A 271 12.38 19.45 0.36
CA GLU A 271 11.29 19.69 -0.60
C GLU A 271 10.06 18.82 -0.34
N MET A 272 10.21 17.62 0.22
CA MET A 272 9.09 16.73 0.54
C MET A 272 8.42 17.01 1.89
N LYS A 273 9.04 17.81 2.76
CA LYS A 273 8.45 18.24 4.05
C LYS A 273 7.63 19.52 3.93
N ASN A 274 8.02 20.39 3.00
CA ASN A 274 7.30 21.63 2.67
C ASN A 274 6.08 21.33 1.80
#